data_AF-A0A4U1ELB8-F1
#
_entry.id   AF-A0A4U1ELB8-F1
#
_cell.length_a   1.000
_cell.length_b   1.000
_cell.length_c   1.000
_cell.angle_alpha   90.00
_cell.angle_beta   90.00
_cell.angle_gamma   90.00
#
_symmetry.space_group_name_H-M   'P 1'
#
loop_
_entity.id
_entity.type
_entity.pdbx_description
1 polymer ?
#
loop_
_entity_poly.entity_id
_entity_poly.type
_entity_poly.pdbx_seq_one_letter_code
_entity_poly.pdbx_strand_id
1 'polypeptide(L)'
;EYFLQAELTSNVLKTGVVRCCVGQCSNAIPMDTVLTMRKLPITYSNRKENKGGYLCHSCAEQRIGPLAFLTASPEQVRAMDRTVENIVLPRHEALLFLVF
;
A
#
# COMPACT_ATOMS: atom_id res chain seq x y z
N GLU A 1 -6.37 -10.14 0.47
CA GLU A 1 -5.45 -10.22 -0.68
C GLU A 1 -5.28 -8.84 -1.31
N TYR A 2 -4.06 -8.49 -1.72
CA TYR A 2 -3.75 -7.20 -2.35
C TYR A 2 -3.18 -7.45 -3.74
N PHE A 3 -3.80 -6.88 -4.78
CA PHE A 3 -3.19 -6.82 -6.11
C PHE A 3 -2.31 -5.57 -6.16
N LEU A 4 -1.00 -5.78 -6.18
CA LEU A 4 0.00 -4.72 -6.17
C LEU A 4 0.73 -4.67 -7.51
N GLN A 5 0.97 -3.46 -8.00
CA GLN A 5 1.74 -3.18 -9.21
C GLN A 5 2.85 -2.18 -8.87
N ALA A 6 4.07 -2.42 -9.34
CA ALA A 6 5.14 -1.43 -9.25
C ALA A 6 5.00 -0.43 -10.41
N GLU A 7 5.06 0.87 -10.11
CA GLU A 7 5.09 1.96 -11.09
C GLU A 7 6.34 2.82 -10.87
N LEU A 8 6.86 3.43 -11.95
CA LEU A 8 7.95 4.41 -11.82
C LEU A 8 7.45 5.62 -11.02
N THR A 9 8.14 5.96 -9.94
CA THR A 9 7.79 7.11 -9.07
C THR A 9 7.74 8.42 -9.85
N SER A 10 8.60 8.56 -10.88
CA SER A 10 8.58 9.71 -11.78
C SER A 10 7.28 9.87 -12.56
N ASN A 11 6.54 8.79 -12.82
CA ASN A 11 5.20 8.85 -13.40
C ASN A 11 4.14 9.20 -12.36
N VAL A 12 4.28 8.67 -11.14
CA VAL A 12 3.35 8.90 -10.03
C VAL A 12 3.33 10.38 -9.62
N LEU A 13 4.50 11.01 -9.54
CA LEU A 13 4.66 12.37 -9.03
C LEU A 13 4.51 13.47 -10.11
N LYS A 14 4.14 13.11 -11.36
CA LYS A 14 3.98 14.09 -12.46
C LYS A 14 3.01 15.21 -12.12
N THR A 15 2.01 14.93 -11.31
CA THR A 15 0.94 15.86 -10.94
C THR A 15 1.14 16.50 -9.56
N GLY A 16 2.30 16.26 -8.92
CA GLY A 16 2.66 16.81 -7.62
C GLY A 16 2.79 15.76 -6.52
N VAL A 17 2.64 16.20 -5.27
CA VAL A 17 2.77 15.35 -4.08
C VAL A 17 1.60 14.39 -3.98
N VAL A 18 1.91 13.08 -4.02
CA VAL A 18 0.93 12.01 -3.83
C VAL A 18 0.99 11.49 -2.39
N ARG A 19 -0.17 11.29 -1.76
CA ARG A 19 -0.29 10.70 -0.42
C ARG A 19 -0.53 9.20 -0.49
N CYS A 20 -0.12 8.49 0.56
CA CYS A 20 -0.43 7.07 0.73
C CYS A 20 -1.95 6.84 0.75
N CYS A 21 -2.42 5.80 0.07
CA CYS A 21 -3.85 5.49 -0.03
C CYS A 21 -4.41 4.75 1.21
N VAL A 22 -3.55 4.38 2.16
CA VAL A 22 -3.96 3.71 3.39
C VAL A 22 -4.63 4.72 4.32
N GLY A 23 -5.82 4.39 4.82
CA GLY A 23 -6.54 5.25 5.75
C GLY A 23 -5.69 5.58 6.98
N GLN A 24 -5.74 6.84 7.42
CA GLN A 24 -4.98 7.38 8.55
C GLN A 24 -3.46 7.45 8.35
N CYS A 25 -2.92 7.03 7.21
CA CYS A 25 -1.51 7.21 6.89
C CYS A 25 -1.23 8.65 6.45
N SER A 26 -0.30 9.31 7.14
CA SER A 26 0.16 10.68 6.89
C SER A 26 1.25 10.77 5.82
N ASN A 27 1.91 9.66 5.49
CA ASN A 27 3.08 9.64 4.62
C ASN A 27 2.75 10.07 3.18
N ALA A 28 3.67 10.83 2.59
CA ALA A 28 3.72 11.07 1.16
C ALA A 28 4.55 9.99 0.45
N ILE A 29 4.36 9.86 -0.86
CA ILE A 29 5.26 9.09 -1.71
C ILE A 29 6.56 9.89 -1.88
N PRO A 30 7.72 9.33 -1.50
CA PRO A 30 8.96 10.08 -1.49
C PRO A 30 9.57 10.17 -2.90
N MET A 31 10.11 11.35 -3.24
CA MET A 31 10.59 11.63 -4.60
C MET A 31 11.91 10.93 -4.95
N ASP A 32 12.68 10.55 -3.94
CA ASP A 32 14.01 9.96 -4.03
C ASP A 32 14.00 8.44 -4.26
N THR A 33 12.84 7.86 -4.59
CA THR A 33 12.68 6.42 -4.82
C THR A 33 12.32 6.14 -6.27
N VAL A 34 12.85 5.06 -6.85
CA VAL A 34 12.68 4.75 -8.28
C VAL A 34 11.29 4.17 -8.57
N LEU A 35 10.80 3.31 -7.69
CA LEU A 35 9.54 2.60 -7.85
C LEU A 35 8.60 2.92 -6.68
N THR A 36 7.32 3.04 -6.99
CA THR A 36 6.23 3.16 -6.03
C THR A 36 5.27 2.00 -6.21
N MET A 37 4.86 1.39 -5.10
CA MET A 37 3.85 0.33 -5.13
C MET A 37 2.45 0.94 -5.22
N ARG A 38 1.65 0.45 -6.17
CA ARG A 38 0.24 0.80 -6.35
C ARG A 38 -0.63 -0.39 -6.00
N LYS A 39 -1.58 -0.17 -5.11
CA LYS A 39 -2.73 -1.04 -4.88
C LYS A 39 -3.72 -0.85 -6.03
N LEU A 40 -4.00 -1.91 -6.78
CA LEU A 40 -4.98 -1.88 -7.84
C LEU A 40 -6.40 -1.82 -7.27
N PRO A 41 -7.35 -1.18 -7.99
CA PRO A 41 -8.74 -1.21 -7.58
C PRO A 41 -9.30 -2.63 -7.65
N ILE A 42 -10.16 -2.97 -6.70
CA ILE A 42 -10.82 -4.28 -6.63
C ILE A 42 -12.30 -4.04 -6.38
N THR A 43 -13.14 -4.66 -7.20
CA THR A 43 -14.58 -4.73 -6.97
C THR A 43 -14.91 -6.09 -6.38
N TYR A 44 -15.42 -6.11 -5.15
CA TYR A 44 -15.83 -7.33 -4.48
C TYR A 44 -17.18 -7.84 -5.00
N SER A 45 -17.51 -9.10 -4.72
CA SER A 45 -18.77 -9.74 -5.12
C SER A 45 -20.02 -9.01 -4.63
N ASN A 46 -19.93 -8.34 -3.48
CA ASN A 46 -20.98 -7.48 -2.91
C ASN A 46 -21.06 -6.08 -3.56
N ARG A 47 -20.39 -5.85 -4.70
CA ARG A 47 -20.27 -4.58 -5.42
C ARG A 47 -19.58 -3.45 -4.66
N LYS A 48 -19.00 -3.72 -3.48
CA LYS A 48 -18.15 -2.74 -2.80
C LYS A 48 -16.85 -2.58 -3.57
N GLU A 49 -16.47 -1.34 -3.82
CA GLU A 49 -15.24 -1.01 -4.54
C GLU A 49 -14.16 -0.56 -3.56
N ASN A 50 -12.97 -1.16 -3.68
CA ASN A 50 -11.75 -0.57 -3.17
C ASN A 50 -11.07 0.16 -4.32
N LYS A 51 -10.94 1.49 -4.22
CA LYS A 51 -10.35 2.30 -5.30
C LYS A 51 -8.84 2.09 -5.49
N GLY A 52 -8.18 1.42 -4.55
CA GLY A 52 -6.73 1.27 -4.56
C GLY A 52 -6.01 2.62 -4.37
N GLY A 53 -4.82 2.74 -4.96
CA GLY A 53 -3.98 3.93 -4.90
C GLY A 53 -2.52 3.62 -4.58
N TYR A 54 -1.70 4.64 -4.41
CA TYR A 54 -0.27 4.51 -4.17
C TYR A 54 0.05 4.28 -2.69
N LEU A 55 1.04 3.44 -2.40
CA LEU A 55 1.50 3.10 -1.05
C LEU A 55 2.85 3.75 -0.78
N CYS A 56 3.02 4.35 0.40
CA CYS A 56 4.35 4.66 0.91
C CYS A 56 5.11 3.37 1.23
N HIS A 57 6.44 3.44 1.36
CA HIS A 57 7.27 2.25 1.55
C HIS A 57 7.00 1.53 2.88
N SER A 58 6.65 2.26 3.95
CA SER A 58 6.23 1.64 5.22
C SER A 58 4.92 0.85 5.11
N CYS A 59 3.95 1.34 4.34
CA CYS A 59 2.71 0.60 4.07
C CYS A 59 2.94 -0.55 3.06
N ALA A 60 3.87 -0.41 2.13
CA ALA A 60 4.25 -1.49 1.22
C ALA A 60 4.91 -2.63 2.01
N GLU A 61 5.85 -2.34 2.91
CA GLU A 61 6.55 -3.33 3.74
C GLU A 61 5.56 -4.20 4.55
N GLN A 62 4.50 -3.61 5.11
CA GLN A 62 3.47 -4.38 5.82
C GLN A 62 2.71 -5.40 4.94
N ARG A 63 2.78 -5.27 3.61
CA ARG A 63 2.02 -6.11 2.66
C ARG A 63 2.90 -7.10 1.91
N ILE A 64 4.11 -6.68 1.51
CA ILE A 64 5.05 -7.51 0.75
C ILE A 64 6.30 -7.88 1.55
N GLY A 65 6.34 -7.51 2.84
CA GLY A 65 7.46 -7.79 3.72
C GLY A 65 8.76 -7.12 3.24
N PRO A 66 9.91 -7.79 3.43
CA PRO A 66 11.22 -7.28 3.05
C PRO A 66 11.40 -6.98 1.56
N LEU A 67 10.50 -7.47 0.68
CA LEU A 67 10.53 -7.12 -0.75
C LEU A 67 10.36 -5.62 -1.00
N ALA A 68 9.77 -4.88 -0.05
CA ALA A 68 9.73 -3.42 -0.11
C ALA A 68 11.13 -2.77 -0.13
N PHE A 69 12.17 -3.48 0.32
CA PHE A 69 13.55 -2.98 0.27
C PHE A 69 14.16 -2.99 -1.14
N LEU A 70 13.48 -3.59 -2.11
CA LEU A 70 13.84 -3.47 -3.52
C LEU A 70 13.45 -2.11 -4.12
N THR A 71 12.55 -1.37 -3.45
CA THR A 71 12.05 -0.07 -3.93
C THR A 71 12.52 1.12 -3.10
N ALA A 72 12.97 0.88 -1.86
CA ALA A 72 13.55 1.88 -0.96
C ALA A 72 14.53 1.23 0.03
N SER A 73 15.50 1.99 0.55
CA SER A 73 16.39 1.48 1.60
C SER A 73 15.64 1.21 2.92
N PRO A 74 16.08 0.25 3.75
CA PRO A 74 15.50 0.00 5.07
C PRO A 74 15.44 1.26 5.95
N GLU A 75 16.44 2.13 5.86
CA GLU A 75 16.51 3.38 6.60
C GLU A 75 15.37 4.33 6.19
N GLN A 76 15.14 4.49 4.88
CA GLN A 76 14.01 5.27 4.36
C GLN A 76 12.67 4.69 4.80
N VAL A 77 12.51 3.37 4.82
CA VAL A 77 11.26 2.72 5.25
C VAL A 77 11.01 2.96 6.74
N ARG A 78 12.04 2.81 7.58
CA ARG A 78 11.95 2.96 9.04
C ARG A 78 11.74 4.41 9.49
N ALA A 79 12.14 5.38 8.69
CA ALA A 79 11.91 6.81 8.97
C ALA A 79 10.45 7.25 8.75
N MET A 80 9.64 6.45 8.06
CA MET A 80 8.23 6.76 7.80
C MET A 80 7.32 6.34 8.95
N ASP A 81 6.23 7.09 9.15
CA ASP A 81 5.20 6.76 10.13
C ASP A 81 4.61 5.36 9.82
N ARG A 82 4.65 4.46 10.80
CA ARG A 82 4.06 3.13 10.64
C ARG A 82 2.57 3.16 10.96
N THR A 83 1.74 3.05 9.93
CA THR A 83 0.27 2.98 10.07
C THR A 83 -0.20 1.55 9.86
N VAL A 84 -0.92 0.97 10.83
CA VAL A 84 -1.56 -0.34 10.68
C VAL A 84 -2.95 -0.16 10.07
N GLU A 85 -3.18 -0.74 8.89
CA GLU A 85 -4.51 -0.71 8.26
C GLU A 85 -5.43 -1.70 8.97
N ASN A 86 -6.44 -1.21 9.70
CA ASN A 86 -7.50 -2.04 10.25
C ASN A 86 -8.48 -2.41 9.13
N ILE A 87 -8.23 -3.53 8.43
CA ILE A 87 -9.16 -4.05 7.44
C ILE A 87 -10.31 -4.73 8.16
N VAL A 88 -11.49 -4.13 8.11
CA VAL A 88 -12.74 -4.82 8.48
C VAL A 88 -13.09 -5.78 7.35
N LEU A 89 -12.65 -7.03 7.48
CA LEU A 89 -13.11 -8.11 6.62
C LEU A 89 -14.58 -8.41 6.93
N PRO A 90 -15.42 -8.69 5.93
CA PRO A 90 -16.75 -9.21 6.21
C PRO A 90 -16.64 -10.57 6.92
N ARG A 91 -17.68 -10.91 7.69
CA ARG A 91 -17.61 -11.99 8.70
C ARG A 91 -17.24 -13.35 8.08
N HIS A 92 -17.70 -13.62 6.87
CA HIS A 92 -17.48 -14.90 6.21
C HIS A 92 -16.03 -15.04 5.72
N GLU A 93 -15.39 -13.98 5.23
CA GLU A 93 -13.96 -14.00 4.89
C GLU A 93 -13.10 -14.05 6.16
N ALA A 94 -13.48 -13.35 7.23
CA ALA A 94 -12.74 -13.39 8.50
C ALA A 94 -12.69 -14.81 9.10
N LEU A 95 -13.77 -15.59 8.97
CA LEU A 95 -13.81 -16.98 9.41
C LEU A 95 -12.82 -17.88 8.66
N LEU A 96 -12.60 -17.64 7.35
CA LEU A 96 -11.63 -18.42 6.57
C LEU A 96 -10.19 -18.24 7.09
N PHE A 97 -9.85 -17.06 7.59
CA PHE A 97 -8.53 -16.77 8.17
C PHE A 97 -8.31 -17.37 9.57
N LEU A 98 -9.35 -17.90 10.24
CA LEU A 98 -9.20 -18.57 11.55
C LEU A 98 -8.90 -20.07 11.43
N VAL A 99 -9.01 -20.63 10.22
CA VAL A 99 -8.81 -22.06 9.95
C VAL A 99 -7.38 -22.35 9.45
N PHE A 100 -6.57 -21.31 9.21
CA PHE A 100 -5.16 -21.36 8.85
C PHE A 100 -4.31 -20.64 9.88
#